data_AF-A0A4Z2CUU6-F1
#
_entry.id   AF-A0A4Z2CUU6-F1
#
_cell.length_a   1.000
_cell.length_b   1.000
_cell.length_c   1.000
_cell.angle_alpha   90.00
_cell.angle_beta   90.00
_cell.angle_gamma   90.00
#
_symmetry.space_group_name_H-M   'P 1'
#
loop_
_entity.id
_entity.type
_entity.pdbx_description
1 polymer ?
#
loop_
_entity_poly.entity_id
_entity_poly.type
_entity_poly.pdbx_seq_one_letter_code
_entity_poly.pdbx_strand_id
1 'polypeptide(L)'
;MSLNLTDDELLDMTTVDLRLLLEQKRLTVEEHKELRNRRRRLQNRRYARKCASKKQSEVEKLATEVEEEVVEIQHTTNLCSSCSTDF
;
A
#
# COMPACT_ATOMS: atom_id res chain seq x y z
N MET A 1 -6.86 -5.01 33.13
CA MET A 1 -6.59 -3.55 33.10
C MET A 1 -6.58 -3.10 31.65
N SER A 2 -7.39 -2.12 31.26
CA SER A 2 -7.36 -1.62 29.88
C SER A 2 -6.10 -0.79 29.68
N LEU A 3 -5.21 -1.22 28.77
CA LEU A 3 -4.07 -0.42 28.36
C LEU A 3 -4.58 0.75 27.51
N ASN A 4 -4.44 1.97 28.01
CA ASN A 4 -4.75 3.20 27.27
C ASN A 4 -3.65 3.48 26.22
N LEU A 5 -3.51 2.58 25.25
CA LEU A 5 -2.63 2.73 24.09
C LEU A 5 -3.47 3.17 22.89
N THR A 6 -3.04 4.27 22.25
CA THR A 6 -3.64 4.70 20.98
C THR A 6 -3.33 3.70 19.87
N ASP A 7 -4.12 3.74 18.79
CA ASP A 7 -3.92 2.86 17.64
C ASP A 7 -2.56 3.10 16.97
N ASP A 8 -2.11 4.36 16.93
CA ASP A 8 -0.85 4.76 16.28
C ASP A 8 0.37 4.28 17.10
N GLU A 9 0.37 4.49 18.42
CA GLU A 9 1.42 3.96 19.30
C GLU A 9 1.54 2.44 19.20
N LEU A 10 0.41 1.72 19.11
CA LEU A 10 0.39 0.27 18.99
C LEU A 10 0.94 -0.22 17.64
N LEU A 11 0.75 0.56 16.58
CA LEU A 11 1.27 0.25 15.25
C LEU A 11 2.77 0.51 15.14
N ASP A 12 3.23 1.62 15.71
CA ASP A 12 4.60 2.12 15.58
C ASP A 12 5.60 1.46 16.55
N MET A 13 5.12 0.94 17.69
CA MET A 13 5.95 0.15 18.61
C MET A 13 6.62 -1.02 17.89
N THR A 14 7.89 -1.28 18.19
CA THR A 14 8.55 -2.49 17.69
C THR A 14 7.94 -3.75 18.33
N THR A 15 8.28 -4.93 17.81
CA THR A 15 7.87 -6.20 18.45
C THR A 15 8.56 -6.41 19.80
N VAL A 16 9.78 -5.88 19.96
CA VAL A 16 10.54 -5.93 21.21
C VAL A 16 9.88 -5.05 22.27
N ASP A 17 9.56 -3.80 21.93
CA ASP A 17 8.92 -2.86 22.87
C ASP A 17 7.53 -3.36 23.30
N LEU A 18 6.76 -3.91 22.37
CA LEU A 18 5.47 -4.51 22.69
C LEU A 18 5.62 -5.68 23.67
N ARG A 19 6.66 -6.52 23.50
CA ARG A 19 6.93 -7.64 24.40
C ARG A 19 7.30 -7.16 25.79
N LEU A 20 8.18 -6.17 25.88
CA LEU A 20 8.60 -5.57 27.16
C LEU A 20 7.42 -4.93 27.89
N LEU A 21 6.58 -4.17 27.19
CA LEU A 21 5.39 -3.54 27.76
C LEU A 21 4.40 -4.58 28.30
N LEU A 22 4.20 -5.66 27.55
CA LEU A 22 3.36 -6.78 27.93
C LEU A 22 3.89 -7.50 29.19
N GLU A 23 5.20 -7.71 29.28
CA GLU A 23 5.85 -8.34 30.44
C GLU A 23 5.82 -7.43 31.69
N GLN A 24 6.06 -6.13 31.54
CA GLN A 24 6.06 -5.15 32.63
C GLN A 24 4.68 -4.97 33.28
N LYS A 25 3.61 -5.06 32.50
CA LYS A 25 2.25 -4.76 32.97
C LYS A 25 1.54 -5.96 33.61
N ARG A 26 2.20 -7.12 33.73
CA ARG A 26 1.66 -8.38 34.30
C ARG A 26 0.26 -8.71 33.77
N LEU A 27 0.08 -8.56 32.46
CA LEU A 27 -1.21 -8.78 31.82
C LEU A 27 -1.53 -10.28 31.74
N THR A 28 -2.81 -10.59 31.67
CA THR A 28 -3.29 -11.96 31.48
C THR A 28 -3.05 -12.44 30.05
N VAL A 29 -2.99 -13.76 29.84
CA VAL A 29 -2.78 -14.35 28.51
C VAL A 29 -3.83 -13.87 27.49
N GLU A 30 -5.08 -13.67 27.93
CA GLU A 30 -6.15 -13.17 27.07
C GLU A 30 -5.96 -11.70 26.68
N GLU A 31 -5.55 -10.83 27.62
CA GLU A 31 -5.22 -9.44 27.30
C GLU A 31 -4.03 -9.33 26.32
N HIS A 32 -3.03 -10.20 26.45
CA HIS A 32 -1.93 -10.29 25.47
C HIS A 32 -2.45 -10.67 24.07
N LYS A 33 -3.36 -11.65 24.01
CA LYS A 33 -3.94 -12.13 22.75
C LYS A 33 -4.79 -11.04 22.11
N GLU A 34 -5.61 -10.36 22.89
CA GLU A 34 -6.44 -9.26 22.42
C GLU A 34 -5.60 -8.10 21.86
N LEU A 35 -4.55 -7.68 22.57
CA LEU A 35 -3.68 -6.60 22.13
C LEU A 35 -2.94 -6.94 20.82
N ARG A 36 -2.42 -8.17 20.71
CA ARG A 36 -1.79 -8.66 19.46
C ARG A 36 -2.79 -8.72 18.30
N ASN A 37 -4.02 -9.18 18.57
CA ASN A 37 -5.08 -9.22 17.56
C ASN A 37 -5.51 -7.82 17.11
N ARG A 38 -5.63 -6.87 18.05
CA ARG A 38 -5.88 -5.46 17.74
C ARG A 38 -4.78 -4.89 16.84
N ARG A 39 -3.51 -5.07 17.22
CA ARG A 39 -2.36 -4.65 16.40
C ARG A 39 -2.42 -5.26 15.00
N ARG A 40 -2.73 -6.55 14.87
CA ARG A 40 -2.82 -7.22 13.57
C ARG A 40 -3.94 -6.66 12.70
N ARG A 41 -5.12 -6.37 13.27
CA ARG A 41 -6.23 -5.75 12.55
C ARG A 41 -5.86 -4.37 12.01
N LEU A 42 -5.17 -3.56 12.81
CA LEU A 42 -4.68 -2.24 12.41
C LEU A 42 -3.66 -2.34 11.27
N GLN A 43 -2.71 -3.28 11.35
CA GLN A 43 -1.75 -3.52 10.26
C GLN A 43 -2.45 -3.96 8.98
N ASN A 44 -3.39 -4.90 9.06
CA ASN A 44 -4.18 -5.33 7.92
C ASN A 44 -4.94 -4.16 7.27
N ARG A 45 -5.49 -3.24 8.08
CA ARG A 45 -6.14 -2.01 7.57
C ARG A 45 -5.14 -1.13 6.81
N ARG A 46 -3.92 -0.96 7.33
CA ARG A 46 -2.85 -0.21 6.64
C ARG A 46 -2.44 -0.90 5.33
N TYR A 47 -2.33 -2.22 5.34
CA TYR A 47 -2.02 -3.01 4.14
C TYR A 47 -3.12 -2.91 3.08
N ALA A 48 -4.39 -2.93 3.47
CA ALA A 48 -5.50 -2.75 2.54
C ALA A 48 -5.43 -1.38 1.83
N ARG A 49 -5.14 -0.31 2.58
CA ARG A 49 -4.95 1.03 1.99
C ARG A 49 -3.76 1.07 1.03
N LYS A 50 -2.62 0.50 1.43
CA LYS A 50 -1.42 0.39 0.55
C LYS A 50 -1.70 -0.43 -0.70
N CYS A 51 -2.47 -1.51 -0.58
CA CYS A 51 -2.85 -2.35 -1.71
C CYS A 51 -3.71 -1.58 -2.71
N ALA A 52 -4.74 -0.87 -2.22
CA ALA A 52 -5.59 -0.03 -3.06
C ALA A 52 -4.79 1.07 -3.77
N SER A 53 -3.92 1.77 -3.03
CA SER A 53 -3.05 2.80 -3.60
C SER A 53 -2.08 2.24 -4.65
N LYS A 54 -1.44 1.10 -4.37
CA LYS A 54 -0.53 0.47 -5.33
C LYS A 54 -1.26 0.08 -6.62
N LYS A 55 -2.44 -0.54 -6.50
CA LYS A 55 -3.27 -0.88 -7.67
C LYS A 55 -3.63 0.35 -8.48
N GLN A 56 -4.05 1.42 -7.80
CA GLN A 56 -4.40 2.69 -8.46
C GLN A 56 -3.21 3.26 -9.23
N SER A 57 -2.03 3.33 -8.59
CA SER A 57 -0.81 3.81 -9.25
C SER A 57 -0.35 2.93 -10.42
N GLU A 58 -0.52 1.61 -10.33
CA GLU A 58 -0.23 0.70 -11.45
C GLU A 58 -1.17 0.93 -12.64
N VAL A 59 -2.47 1.16 -12.37
CA VAL A 59 -3.44 1.48 -13.42
C VAL A 59 -3.11 2.81 -14.09
N GLU A 60 -2.79 3.84 -13.31
CA GLU A 60 -2.38 5.15 -13.84
C GLU A 60 -1.12 5.04 -14.70
N LYS A 61 -0.10 4.30 -14.23
CA LYS A 61 1.14 4.06 -14.98
C LYS A 61 0.89 3.36 -16.32
N LEU A 62 0.05 2.32 -16.32
CA LEU A 62 -0.27 1.60 -17.56
C LEU A 62 -1.09 2.48 -18.52
N ALA A 63 -1.99 3.32 -18.00
CA ALA A 63 -2.75 4.25 -18.84
C ALA A 63 -1.84 5.28 -19.52
N THR A 64 -0.84 5.82 -18.80
CA THR A 64 0.14 6.73 -19.39
C THR A 64 1.01 6.04 -20.44
N GLU A 65 1.46 4.80 -20.19
CA GLU A 65 2.25 4.04 -21.17
C GLU A 65 1.47 3.79 -22.47
N VAL A 66 0.18 3.43 -22.37
CA VAL A 66 -0.67 3.25 -23.55
C VAL A 66 -0.85 4.56 -24.32
N GLU A 67 -1.05 5.68 -23.63
CA GLU A 67 -1.20 6.99 -24.29
C GLU A 67 0.08 7.38 -25.04
N GLU A 68 1.24 7.18 -24.43
CA GLU A 68 2.56 7.40 -25.07
C GLU A 68 2.74 6.51 -26.31
N GLU A 69 2.50 5.20 -26.19
CA GLU A 69 2.62 4.27 -27.31
C GLU A 69 1.65 4.61 -28.46
N VAL A 70 0.42 5.03 -28.15
CA VAL A 70 -0.57 5.43 -29.17
C VAL A 70 -0.10 6.69 -29.91
N VAL A 71 0.46 7.68 -29.20
CA VAL A 71 1.01 8.89 -29.84
C VAL A 71 2.17 8.54 -30.75
N GLU A 72 3.07 7.65 -30.33
CA GLU A 72 4.19 7.17 -31.15
C GLU A 72 3.71 6.44 -32.41
N ILE A 73 2.73 5.54 -32.28
CA ILE A 73 2.12 4.85 -33.42
C ILE A 73 1.50 5.85 -34.38
N GLN A 74 0.69 6.81 -33.88
CA GLN A 74 0.07 7.84 -34.71
C GLN A 74 1.12 8.67 -35.44
N HIS A 75 2.18 9.09 -34.76
CA HIS A 75 3.28 9.83 -35.38
C HIS A 75 3.92 9.03 -36.52
N THR A 76 4.22 7.76 -36.27
CA THR A 76 4.85 6.86 -37.26
C THR A 76 3.93 6.58 -38.45
N THR A 77 2.63 6.36 -38.22
CA THR A 77 1.65 6.17 -39.30
C THR A 77 1.47 7.41 -40.16
N ASN A 78 1.48 8.61 -39.55
CA ASN A 78 1.39 9.87 -40.27
C ASN A 78 2.64 10.09 -41.15
N LEU A 79 3.84 9.79 -40.64
CA LEU A 79 5.08 9.84 -41.43
C LEU A 79 5.05 8.88 -42.63
N CYS A 80 4.57 7.65 -42.42
CA CYS A 80 4.43 6.66 -43.50
C CYS A 80 3.41 7.10 -44.57
N SER A 81 2.31 7.73 -44.13
CA SER A 81 1.28 8.26 -45.04
C SER A 81 1.81 9.42 -45.88
N SER A 82 2.65 10.30 -45.32
CA SER A 82 3.30 11.38 -46.08
C SER A 82 4.33 10.89 -47.10
N CYS A 83 5.03 9.77 -46.85
CA CYS A 83 5.98 9.20 -47.81
C CYS A 83 5.31 8.49 -49.00
N SER A 84 4.02 8.17 -48.91
CA SER A 84 3.29 7.41 -49.93
C SER A 84 2.65 8.30 -51.01
N THR A 85 2.64 9.62 -50.83
CA THR A 85 2.04 10.60 -51.77
C THR A 85 3.04 11.22 -52.75
N ASP A 86 4.32 10.85 -52.68
CA ASP A 86 5.41 11.45 -53.48
C ASP A 86 5.76 10.66 -54.77
N PHE A 87 4.84 9.85 -55.31
CA PHE A 87 5.00 9.13 -56.60
C PHE A 87 3.94 9.49 -57.63
#